data_AF-D6MJN8-F1
#
_entry.id   AF-D6MJN8-F1
#
_cell.length_a   1.000
_cell.length_b   1.000
_cell.length_c   1.000
_cell.angle_alpha   90.00
_cell.angle_beta   90.00
_cell.angle_gamma   90.00
#
_symmetry.space_group_name_H-M   'P 1'
#
loop_
_entity.id
_entity.type
_entity.pdbx_description
1 polymer ?
#
loop_
_entity_poly.entity_id
_entity_poly.type
_entity_poly.pdbx_seq_one_letter_code
_entity_poly.pdbx_strand_id
1 'polypeptide(L)' 'LPKDKIETAIKNATGNVAGENYEEIQYEGHGPSGTALIVHALTNNRNRTASEV' A
#
# COMPACT_ATOMS: atom_id res chain seq x y z
N LEU A 1 14.78 -4.90 11.40
CA LEU A 1 13.68 -5.89 11.35
C LEU A 1 14.19 -7.22 11.88
N PRO A 2 13.56 -7.81 12.91
CA PRO A 2 13.87 -9.17 13.34
C PRO A 2 13.65 -10.14 12.16
N LYS A 3 14.53 -11.15 12.04
CA LYS A 3 14.48 -12.14 10.96
C LYS A 3 13.09 -12.80 10.83
N ASP A 4 12.48 -13.11 11.97
CA ASP A 4 11.17 -13.76 12.05
C ASP A 4 10.07 -12.92 11.36
N LYS A 5 10.13 -11.59 11.45
CA LYS A 5 9.14 -10.70 10.80
C LYS A 5 9.24 -10.73 9.28
N ILE A 6 10.47 -10.84 8.77
CA ILE A 6 10.73 -10.94 7.32
C ILE A 6 10.21 -12.27 6.80
N GLU A 7 10.50 -13.37 7.51
CA GLU A 7 10.01 -14.71 7.12
C GLU A 7 8.48 -14.81 7.17
N THR A 8 7.83 -14.22 8.17
CA THR A 8 6.36 -14.14 8.23
C THR A 8 5.80 -13.33 7.06
N ALA A 9 6.39 -12.17 6.73
CA ALA A 9 5.94 -11.36 5.62
C ALA A 9 6.06 -12.09 4.27
N ILE A 10 7.17 -12.81 4.04
CA ILE A 10 7.37 -13.64 2.84
C ILE A 10 6.30 -14.75 2.79
N LYS A 11 6.07 -15.46 3.89
CA LYS A 11 5.04 -16.51 3.96
C LYS A 11 3.66 -15.96 3.65
N ASN A 12 3.30 -14.79 4.19
CA ASN A 12 2.02 -14.13 3.93
C ASN A 12 1.88 -13.67 2.47
N ALA A 13 2.97 -13.22 1.83
CA ALA A 13 2.95 -12.83 0.42
C ALA A 13 2.82 -14.04 -0.52
N THR A 14 3.40 -15.19 -0.15
CA THR A 14 3.37 -16.43 -0.96
C THR A 14 2.17 -17.33 -0.67
N GLY A 15 1.58 -17.20 0.53
CA GLY A 15 0.39 -17.93 0.94
C GLY A 15 -0.83 -17.11 0.57
N ASN A 16 -1.73 -17.68 -0.22
CA ASN A 16 -3.00 -17.07 -0.62
C ASN A 16 -3.94 -16.90 0.60
N VAL A 17 -3.55 -16.05 1.55
CA VAL A 17 -4.35 -15.70 2.73
C VAL A 17 -5.52 -14.87 2.19
N ALA A 18 -6.69 -15.51 2.12
CA ALA A 18 -7.89 -14.89 1.59
C ALA A 18 -8.15 -13.54 2.29
N GLY A 19 -8.07 -12.44 1.53
CA GLY A 19 -8.27 -11.07 2.03
C GLY A 19 -7.04 -10.16 2.03
N GLU A 20 -5.85 -10.68 1.72
CA GLU A 20 -4.58 -9.92 1.69
C GLU A 20 -4.02 -9.72 0.27
N ASN A 21 -4.89 -9.51 -0.72
CA ASN A 21 -4.44 -9.09 -2.05
C ASN A 21 -4.02 -7.62 -1.99
N TYR A 22 -2.73 -7.39 -1.74
CA TYR A 22 -2.16 -6.06 -1.83
C TYR A 22 -1.92 -5.69 -3.30
N GLU A 23 -2.42 -4.53 -3.68
CA GLU A 23 -2.12 -3.89 -4.96
C GLU A 23 -1.30 -2.62 -4.74
N GLU A 24 -0.41 -2.36 -5.70
CA GLU A 24 0.29 -1.09 -5.78
C GLU A 24 -0.58 -0.07 -6.52
N ILE A 25 -0.77 1.09 -5.93
CA ILE A 25 -1.56 2.19 -6.50
C ILE A 25 -0.78 3.50 -6.41
N GLN A 26 -0.94 4.32 -7.44
CA GLN A 26 -0.40 5.67 -7.49
C GLN A 26 -1.55 6.67 -7.45
N TYR A 27 -1.48 7.60 -6.50
CA TYR A 27 -2.39 8.75 -6.41
C TYR A 27 -1.66 10.01 -6.84
N GLU A 28 -2.40 10.92 -7.46
CA GLU A 28 -1.89 12.20 -7.94
C GLU A 28 -2.71 13.33 -7.32
N GLY A 29 -2.02 14.38 -6.89
CA GLY A 29 -2.64 15.49 -6.20
C GLY A 29 -1.90 16.81 -6.40
N HIS A 30 -2.53 17.89 -5.98
CA HIS A 30 -1.94 19.22 -6.01
C HIS A 30 -2.02 19.82 -4.60
N GLY A 31 -0.87 20.22 -4.07
CA GLY A 31 -0.75 20.87 -2.77
C GLY A 31 -0.88 22.40 -2.86
N PRO A 32 -0.70 23.09 -1.73
CA PRO A 32 -0.66 24.55 -1.70
C PRO A 32 0.29 25.12 -2.75
N SER A 33 -0.09 26.26 -3.33
CA SER A 33 0.67 26.95 -4.39
C SER A 33 0.87 26.14 -5.68
N GLY A 34 0.05 25.10 -5.93
CA GLY A 34 0.07 24.34 -7.19
C GLY A 34 1.18 23.29 -7.28
N THR A 35 1.74 22.88 -6.13
CA THR A 35 2.79 21.86 -6.08
C THR A 35 2.21 20.48 -6.45
N ALA A 36 2.71 19.84 -7.50
CA ALA A 36 2.29 18.49 -7.88
C ALA A 36 2.83 17.44 -6.87
N LEU A 37 1.98 16.49 -6.50
CA LEU A 37 2.26 15.40 -5.57
C LEU A 37 1.94 14.07 -6.23
N ILE A 38 2.84 13.12 -6.05
CA ILE A 38 2.64 11.72 -6.43
C ILE A 38 2.80 10.88 -5.17
N VAL A 39 1.80 10.05 -4.88
CA VAL A 39 1.78 9.18 -3.70
C VAL A 39 1.71 7.73 -4.18
N HIS A 40 2.74 6.95 -3.87
CA HIS A 40 2.75 5.51 -4.09
C HIS A 40 2.27 4.81 -2.82
N ALA A 41 1.26 3.96 -2.93
CA ALA A 41 0.70 3.21 -1.83
C ALA A 41 0.57 1.72 -2.17
N LEU A 42 0.80 0.87 -1.17
CA LEU A 42 0.52 -0.55 -1.22
C LEU A 42 -0.68 -0.82 -0.32
N THR A 43 -1.79 -1.28 -0.89
CA THR A 43 -3.04 -1.44 -0.14
C THR A 43 -3.82 -2.68 -0.56
N ASN A 44 -4.53 -3.28 0.38
CA ASN A 44 -5.53 -4.32 0.11
C ASN A 44 -6.95 -3.75 -0.05
N ASN A 45 -7.12 -2.43 0.01
CA ASN A 45 -8.39 -1.77 -0.19
C ASN A 45 -8.20 -0.35 -0.75
N ARG A 46 -8.39 -0.22 -2.07
CA ARG A 46 -8.32 1.05 -2.80
C ARG A 46 -9.23 2.14 -2.25
N ASN A 47 -10.48 1.80 -1.96
CA ASN A 47 -11.51 2.78 -1.58
C ASN A 47 -11.21 3.40 -0.21
N ARG A 48 -10.70 2.59 0.72
CA ARG A 48 -10.24 3.07 2.02
C ARG A 48 -9.04 3.99 1.84
N THR A 49 -8.01 3.55 1.13
CA THR A 49 -6.78 4.33 0.96
C THR A 49 -7.02 5.63 0.20
N ALA A 50 -7.88 5.64 -0.82
CA ALA A 50 -8.25 6.86 -1.54
C ALA A 50 -8.96 7.90 -0.66
N SER A 51 -9.57 7.48 0.46
CA SER A 51 -10.24 8.39 1.40
C SER A 51 -9.28 8.94 2.48
N GLU A 52 -8.10 8.33 2.62
CA GLU A 52 -7.07 8.72 3.61
C GLU A 52 -5.95 9.57 2.98
N VAL A 53 -5.81 9.53 1.65
CA VAL A 53 -4.85 10.33 0.85
C VAL A 53 -5.45 11.70 0.54
#